data_AF-A0A533QS68-F1
#
_entry.id   AF-A0A533QS68-F1
#
_cell.length_a   1.000
_cell.length_b   1.000
_cell.length_c   1.000
_cell.angle_alpha   90.00
_cell.angle_beta   90.00
_cell.angle_gamma   90.00
#
_symmetry.space_group_name_H-M   'P 1'
#
loop_
_entity.id
_entity.type
_entity.pdbx_description
1 polymer ?
#
loop_
_entity_poly.entity_id
_entity_poly.type
_entity_poly.pdbx_seq_one_letter_code
_entity_poly.pdbx_strand_id
1 'polypeptide(L)'
;MAYNRTCLRLFSSRLDWGNAMNILNNWKMLDLVTRGGEELVCIEGRVYGSNPRFPSSSHIRTSPITAYSLDSNSMVVTTRRGSEYVLGKPDPTETFAQQRLLRRLSRLKPATASSFDGIESQLTGFDDNAQPRRQQAATAKEA
;
A
#
# COMPACT_ATOMS: atom_id res chain seq x y z
N MET A 1 -7.97 -28.34 14.94
CA MET A 1 -8.01 -26.87 14.81
C MET A 1 -6.76 -26.43 14.06
N ALA A 2 -6.91 -26.12 12.76
CA ALA A 2 -5.78 -25.80 11.90
C ALA A 2 -5.51 -24.29 11.93
N TYR A 3 -4.38 -23.88 12.52
CA TYR A 3 -3.87 -22.52 12.38
C TYR A 3 -3.22 -22.39 10.99
N ASN A 4 -3.92 -21.77 10.04
CA ASN A 4 -3.34 -21.44 8.75
C ASN A 4 -2.33 -20.30 8.89
N ARG A 5 -1.08 -20.68 9.17
CA ARG A 5 0.12 -19.89 8.93
C ARG A 5 0.48 -20.01 7.45
N THR A 6 0.18 -19.01 6.62
CA THR A 6 1.08 -18.64 5.50
C THR A 6 0.61 -17.37 4.78
N CYS A 7 1.46 -16.35 4.86
CA CYS A 7 1.80 -15.53 3.70
C CYS A 7 3.25 -15.10 3.89
N LEU A 8 4.15 -16.09 3.82
CA LEU A 8 5.59 -15.87 3.67
C LEU A 8 5.84 -15.36 2.26
N ARG A 9 5.71 -14.05 2.05
CA ARG A 9 6.57 -13.40 1.07
C ARG A 9 7.96 -13.35 1.71
N LEU A 10 8.94 -13.91 1.02
CA LEU A 10 10.35 -13.88 1.37
C LEU A 10 10.81 -12.43 1.56
N PHE A 11 10.76 -11.92 2.78
CA PHE A 11 11.49 -10.72 3.17
C PHE A 11 12.92 -11.15 3.48
N SER A 12 13.74 -11.11 2.44
CA SER A 12 15.19 -11.20 2.57
C SER A 12 15.69 -10.05 3.45
N SER A 13 16.71 -10.37 4.25
CA SER A 13 17.53 -9.49 5.11
C SER A 13 16.85 -8.78 6.29
N ARG A 14 16.67 -9.57 7.35
CA ARG A 14 16.80 -9.18 8.76
C ARG A 14 18.27 -8.81 9.03
N LEU A 15 18.62 -7.52 9.13
CA LEU A 15 19.78 -6.93 9.85
C LEU A 15 20.09 -5.52 9.29
N ASP A 16 19.37 -4.49 9.73
CA ASP A 16 19.91 -3.12 9.87
C ASP A 16 18.88 -2.23 10.61
N TRP A 17 18.62 -2.58 11.87
CA TRP A 17 17.78 -1.78 12.78
C TRP A 17 18.45 -0.46 13.21
N GLY A 18 19.62 -0.13 12.64
CA GLY A 18 20.48 0.96 13.07
C GLY A 18 20.31 2.30 12.33
N ASN A 19 19.62 2.40 11.18
CA ASN A 19 19.74 3.63 10.39
C ASN A 19 18.52 4.21 9.63
N ALA A 20 17.34 3.59 9.51
CA ALA A 20 16.30 4.17 8.62
C ALA A 20 14.81 3.89 8.94
N MET A 21 14.47 3.42 10.14
CA MET A 21 13.08 3.02 10.41
C MET A 21 12.21 4.18 10.88
N ASN A 22 11.04 4.38 10.26
CA ASN A 22 10.07 5.39 10.69
C ASN A 22 9.28 4.85 11.88
N ILE A 23 9.48 5.42 13.06
CA ILE A 23 8.76 5.10 14.29
C ILE A 23 7.58 6.05 14.45
N LEU A 24 6.38 5.50 14.54
CA LEU A 24 5.16 6.25 14.78
C LEU A 24 4.82 6.20 16.28
N ASN A 25 4.95 7.34 16.97
CA ASN A 25 4.67 7.51 18.39
C ASN A 25 3.44 8.41 18.59
N ASN A 26 2.88 8.37 19.81
CA ASN A 26 1.68 9.12 20.19
C ASN A 26 0.57 8.95 19.15
N TRP A 27 0.32 7.70 18.78
CA TRP A 27 -0.54 7.36 17.66
C TRP A 27 -1.93 6.93 18.11
N LYS A 28 -2.92 7.21 17.26
CA LYS A 28 -4.31 6.78 17.42
C LYS A 28 -4.84 6.19 16.11
N MET A 29 -5.80 5.27 16.23
CA MET A 29 -6.46 4.70 15.07
C MET A 29 -7.50 5.67 14.51
N LEU A 30 -7.66 5.65 13.20
CA LEU A 30 -8.73 6.31 12.47
C LEU A 30 -9.48 5.25 11.69
N ASP A 31 -10.65 4.88 12.16
CA ASP A 31 -11.58 4.01 11.44
C ASP A 31 -12.29 4.85 10.37
N LEU A 32 -12.18 4.43 9.11
CA LEU A 32 -12.81 5.08 7.96
C LEU A 32 -13.73 4.09 7.26
N VAL A 33 -14.85 4.58 6.74
CA VAL A 33 -15.76 3.78 5.93
C VAL A 33 -15.86 4.45 4.56
N THR A 34 -15.55 3.71 3.50
CA THR A 34 -15.70 4.22 2.14
C THR A 34 -17.18 4.30 1.77
N ARG A 35 -17.52 5.02 0.69
CA ARG A 35 -18.90 5.05 0.16
C ARG A 35 -19.44 3.66 -0.18
N GLY A 36 -18.55 2.69 -0.47
CA GLY A 36 -18.89 1.29 -0.73
C GLY A 36 -19.04 0.43 0.51
N GLY A 37 -18.96 1.00 1.71
CA GLY A 37 -19.05 0.26 2.98
C GLY A 37 -17.79 -0.48 3.38
N GLU A 38 -16.67 -0.26 2.68
CA GLU A 38 -15.38 -0.86 3.04
C GLU A 38 -14.82 -0.18 4.30
N GLU A 39 -14.56 -0.96 5.35
CA GLU A 39 -13.87 -0.49 6.55
C GLU A 39 -12.36 -0.42 6.30
N LEU A 40 -11.78 0.77 6.45
CA LEU A 40 -10.35 1.04 6.32
C LEU A 40 -9.80 1.53 7.66
N VAL A 41 -8.61 1.06 8.03
CA VAL A 41 -7.93 1.50 9.24
C VAL A 41 -6.74 2.35 8.86
N CYS A 42 -6.74 3.62 9.28
CA CYS A 42 -5.60 4.52 9.22
C CYS A 42 -5.02 4.71 10.62
N ILE A 43 -3.77 5.17 10.70
CA ILE A 43 -3.17 5.64 11.94
C ILE A 43 -2.71 7.08 11.78
N GLU A 44 -2.99 7.89 12.78
CA GLU A 44 -2.51 9.26 12.93
C GLU A 44 -1.52 9.30 14.11
N GLY A 45 -0.42 10.03 13.98
CA GLY A 45 0.59 10.12 15.03
C GLY A 45 1.82 10.91 14.61
N ARG A 46 2.87 10.84 15.42
CA ARG A 46 4.14 11.56 15.19
C ARG A 46 5.22 10.61 14.70
N VAL A 47 5.79 10.89 13.54
CA VAL A 47 6.91 10.13 12.98
C VAL A 47 8.23 10.64 13.50
N TYR A 48 9.02 9.71 14.00
CA TYR A 48 10.41 9.87 14.38
C TYR A 48 11.24 8.91 13.53
N GLY A 49 12.29 9.39 12.89
CA GLY A 49 13.16 8.53 12.09
C GLY A 49 14.16 9.34 11.29
N SER A 50 15.09 8.65 10.65
CA SER A 50 16.16 9.25 9.84
C SER A 50 15.69 9.70 8.45
N ASN A 51 14.39 9.63 8.16
CA ASN A 51 13.86 9.98 6.85
C ASN A 51 13.83 11.51 6.67
N PRO A 52 14.61 12.08 5.74
CA PRO A 52 14.68 13.53 5.54
C PRO A 52 13.35 14.14 5.08
N ARG A 53 12.38 13.32 4.64
CA ARG A 53 11.02 13.79 4.30
C ARG A 53 10.22 14.27 5.50
N PHE A 54 10.60 13.90 6.71
CA PHE A 54 9.91 14.29 7.93
C PHE A 54 10.88 15.05 8.83
N PRO A 55 10.74 16.38 9.01
CA PRO A 55 11.42 17.06 10.11
C PRO A 55 11.07 16.38 11.43
N SER A 56 12.02 16.39 12.37
CA SER A 56 11.94 15.67 13.64
C SER A 56 10.56 15.78 14.29
N SER A 57 9.85 14.67 14.48
CA SER A 57 8.50 14.61 15.09
C SER A 57 7.34 15.19 14.25
N SER A 58 7.36 14.96 12.93
CA SER A 58 6.25 15.37 12.06
C SER A 58 4.96 14.62 12.40
N HIS A 59 3.87 15.37 12.56
CA HIS A 59 2.54 14.79 12.68
C HIS A 59 2.05 14.34 11.30
N ILE A 60 1.66 13.07 11.18
CA ILE A 60 1.17 12.51 9.92
C ILE A 60 -0.12 11.74 10.13
N ARG A 61 -0.86 11.58 9.03
CA ARG A 61 -1.88 10.56 8.87
C ARG A 61 -1.44 9.59 7.78
N THR A 62 -1.40 8.31 8.13
CA THR A 62 -1.01 7.24 7.22
C THR A 62 -2.12 6.94 6.22
N SER A 63 -1.73 6.37 5.06
CA SER A 63 -2.69 5.70 4.19
C SER A 63 -3.22 4.41 4.85
N PRO A 64 -4.34 3.83 4.38
CA PRO A 64 -4.94 2.66 5.02
C PRO A 64 -3.94 1.52 5.23
N ILE A 65 -4.00 0.86 6.38
CA ILE A 65 -3.15 -0.27 6.73
C ILE A 65 -3.64 -1.49 5.96
N THR A 66 -2.69 -2.20 5.36
CA THR A 66 -2.96 -3.38 4.52
C THR A 66 -2.32 -4.65 5.08
N ALA A 67 -1.26 -4.51 5.87
CA ALA A 67 -0.62 -5.63 6.54
C ALA A 67 0.03 -5.18 7.86
N TYR A 68 0.34 -6.15 8.71
CA TYR A 68 1.16 -5.95 9.89
C TYR A 68 2.04 -7.16 10.15
N SER A 69 3.15 -6.92 10.84
CA SER A 69 4.00 -7.96 11.42
C SER A 69 4.24 -7.67 12.90
N LEU A 70 4.32 -8.73 13.69
CA LEU A 70 4.69 -8.66 15.10
C LEU A 70 6.08 -9.28 15.26
N ASP A 71 7.03 -8.46 15.68
CA ASP A 71 8.30 -8.93 16.25
C ASP A 71 8.21 -8.82 17.77
N SER A 72 9.02 -9.57 18.51
CA SER A 72 8.87 -9.87 19.95
C SER A 72 8.53 -8.67 20.85
N ASN A 73 8.90 -7.43 20.47
CA ASN A 73 8.56 -6.22 21.21
C ASN A 73 8.07 -5.06 20.34
N SER A 74 7.72 -5.31 19.07
CA SER A 74 7.41 -4.24 18.13
C SER A 74 6.41 -4.68 17.08
N MET A 75 5.47 -3.80 16.77
CA MET A 75 4.50 -3.99 15.70
C MET A 75 4.90 -3.12 14.52
N VAL A 76 5.06 -3.72 13.35
CA VAL A 76 5.28 -2.99 12.11
C VAL A 76 4.00 -3.02 11.30
N VAL A 77 3.58 -1.86 10.80
CA VAL A 77 2.41 -1.74 9.93
C VAL A 77 2.83 -1.34 8.53
N THR A 78 2.27 -2.01 7.54
CA THR A 78 2.46 -1.70 6.11
C THR A 78 1.20 -1.05 5.57
N THR A 79 1.36 0.14 5.04
CA THR A 79 0.26 0.94 4.50
C THR A 79 0.05 0.67 3.01
N ARG A 80 -1.13 1.01 2.48
CA ARG A 80 -1.50 0.82 1.07
C ARG A 80 -0.54 1.49 0.09
N ARG A 81 0.10 2.60 0.49
CA ARG A 81 1.13 3.29 -0.31
C ARG A 81 2.52 2.64 -0.21
N GLY A 82 2.65 1.50 0.46
CA GLY A 82 3.91 0.77 0.63
C GLY A 82 4.82 1.35 1.71
N SER A 83 4.37 2.33 2.50
CA SER A 83 5.16 2.85 3.62
C SER A 83 5.04 1.94 4.84
N GLU A 84 6.16 1.73 5.52
CA GLU A 84 6.26 0.92 6.73
C GLU A 84 6.58 1.79 7.95
N TYR A 85 5.93 1.47 9.07
CA TYR A 85 6.11 2.17 10.33
C TYR A 85 6.21 1.18 11.49
N VAL A 86 7.21 1.37 12.35
CA VAL A 86 7.22 0.75 13.67
C VAL A 86 6.27 1.52 14.57
N LEU A 87 5.32 0.83 15.17
CA LEU A 87 4.46 1.44 16.17
C LEU A 87 5.19 1.49 17.50
N GLY A 88 5.47 2.71 17.95
CA GLY A 88 5.88 3.00 19.31
C GLY A 88 4.68 3.10 20.25
N LYS A 89 4.77 3.99 21.23
CA LYS A 89 3.70 4.12 22.23
C LYS A 89 2.44 4.76 21.59
N PRO A 90 1.25 4.21 21.82
CA PRO A 90 0.01 4.86 21.41
C PRO A 90 -0.18 6.17 22.19
N ASP A 91 -1.10 7.01 21.71
CA ASP A 91 -1.56 8.18 22.44
C ASP A 91 -2.08 7.74 23.83
N PRO A 92 -1.67 8.38 24.94
CA PRO A 92 -2.08 7.98 26.28
C PRO A 92 -3.59 8.08 26.52
N THR A 93 -4.32 8.85 25.70
CA THR A 93 -5.78 8.94 25.76
C THR A 93 -6.47 7.73 25.11
N GLU A 94 -5.78 6.98 24.26
CA GLU A 94 -6.31 5.81 23.56
C GLU A 94 -6.08 4.52 24.38
N THR A 95 -7.01 4.23 25.28
CA THR A 95 -6.95 2.99 26.06
C THR A 95 -6.99 1.75 25.16
N PHE A 96 -6.16 0.77 25.50
CA PHE A 96 -6.04 -0.51 24.78
C PHE A 96 -5.84 -0.37 23.26
N ALA A 97 -5.24 0.73 22.79
CA ALA A 97 -5.11 1.05 21.36
C ALA A 97 -4.51 -0.12 20.55
N GLN A 98 -3.42 -0.70 21.05
CA GLN A 98 -2.72 -1.80 20.37
C GLN A 98 -3.60 -3.07 20.27
N GLN A 99 -4.33 -3.42 21.32
CA GLN A 99 -5.23 -4.58 21.30
C GLN A 99 -6.40 -4.37 20.35
N ARG A 100 -6.97 -3.15 20.34
CA ARG A 100 -8.04 -2.80 19.39
C ARG A 100 -7.53 -2.80 17.95
N LEU A 101 -6.33 -2.28 17.70
CA LEU A 101 -5.70 -2.31 16.39
C LEU A 101 -5.52 -3.76 15.92
N LEU A 102 -4.92 -4.62 16.74
CA LEU A 102 -4.74 -6.03 16.39
C LEU A 102 -6.07 -6.73 16.07
N ARG A 103 -7.11 -6.45 16.86
CA ARG A 103 -8.46 -6.99 16.60
C ARG A 103 -9.05 -6.48 15.29
N ARG A 104 -8.77 -5.24 14.91
CA ARG A 104 -9.22 -4.67 13.63
C ARG A 104 -8.43 -5.28 12.47
N LEU A 105 -7.11 -5.32 12.58
CA LEU A 105 -6.25 -5.84 11.51
C LEU A 105 -6.41 -7.34 11.32
N SER A 106 -6.75 -8.12 12.35
CA SER A 106 -7.04 -9.55 12.20
C SER A 106 -8.35 -9.83 11.44
N ARG A 107 -9.25 -8.84 11.36
CA ARG A 107 -10.49 -8.89 10.58
C ARG A 107 -10.31 -8.39 9.16
N LEU A 108 -9.26 -7.59 8.91
CA LEU A 108 -8.85 -7.27 7.56
C LEU A 108 -8.39 -8.58 6.93
N LYS A 109 -9.29 -9.26 6.22
CA LYS A 109 -8.88 -10.24 5.22
C LYS A 109 -7.84 -9.51 4.35
N PRO A 110 -6.70 -10.14 4.03
CA PRO A 110 -5.87 -9.62 2.95
C PRO A 110 -6.84 -9.42 1.80
N ALA A 111 -7.04 -8.17 1.36
CA ALA A 111 -7.68 -7.95 0.10
C ALA A 111 -6.79 -8.75 -0.86
N THR A 112 -7.27 -9.91 -1.29
CA THR A 112 -6.65 -10.69 -2.36
C THR A 112 -6.35 -9.64 -3.40
N ALA A 113 -5.05 -9.37 -3.60
CA ALA A 113 -4.59 -8.27 -4.40
C ALA A 113 -5.53 -8.21 -5.59
N SER A 114 -6.35 -7.16 -5.68
CA SER A 114 -7.09 -6.91 -6.91
C SER A 114 -5.98 -6.92 -7.93
N SER A 115 -5.91 -8.02 -8.69
CA SER A 115 -4.95 -8.20 -9.74
C SER A 115 -5.29 -7.06 -10.67
N PHE A 116 -4.57 -5.96 -10.52
CA PHE A 116 -4.52 -4.98 -11.56
C PHE A 116 -3.79 -5.69 -12.69
N ASP A 117 -4.58 -6.39 -13.50
CA ASP A 117 -4.14 -6.96 -14.76
C ASP A 117 -3.95 -5.76 -15.68
N GLY A 118 -2.78 -5.13 -15.56
CA GLY A 118 -2.35 -4.01 -16.40
C GLY A 118 -2.21 -4.39 -17.88
N ILE A 119 -2.64 -5.59 -18.27
CA ILE A 119 -2.64 -6.12 -19.63
C ILE A 119 -4.04 -6.09 -20.26
N GLU A 120 -5.13 -5.96 -19.49
CA GLU A 120 -6.49 -5.95 -20.06
C GLU A 120 -7.05 -4.53 -20.35
N SER A 121 -6.33 -3.47 -19.95
CA SER A 121 -6.73 -2.07 -20.18
C SER A 121 -6.02 -1.43 -21.39
N GLN A 122 -5.82 -2.18 -22.48
CA GLN A 122 -5.46 -1.63 -23.79
C GLN A 122 -6.24 -2.27 -24.95
N LEU A 123 -7.50 -2.67 -24.71
CA LEU A 123 -8.41 -3.11 -25.77
C LEU A 123 -9.61 -2.15 -25.87
N THR A 124 -9.34 -0.93 -26.33
CA THR A 124 -10.37 -0.10 -26.98
C THR A 124 -9.79 0.60 -28.21
N GLY A 125 -9.99 -0.02 -29.37
CA GLY A 125 -10.48 0.68 -30.57
C GLY A 125 -9.48 1.41 -31.46
N PHE A 126 -8.76 0.66 -32.29
CA PHE A 126 -8.42 1.11 -33.65
C PHE A 126 -8.48 -0.08 -34.61
N ASP A 127 -9.70 -0.52 -34.92
CA ASP A 127 -10.00 -1.23 -36.16
C ASP A 127 -10.79 -0.27 -37.05
N ASP A 128 -10.09 0.40 -37.97
CA ASP A 128 -10.69 0.91 -39.19
C ASP A 128 -9.90 0.36 -40.38
N ASN A 129 -10.20 -0.90 -40.65
CA ASN A 129 -10.36 -1.52 -41.96
C ASN A 129 -9.43 -1.02 -43.09
N ALA A 130 -8.27 -1.67 -43.22
CA ALA A 130 -7.55 -1.71 -44.48
C ALA A 130 -8.28 -2.67 -45.44
N GLN A 131 -8.62 -2.23 -46.67
CA GLN A 131 -8.19 -2.92 -47.91
C GLN A 131 -8.65 -2.25 -49.24
N PRO A 132 -8.14 -2.67 -50.43
CA PRO A 132 -7.38 -1.79 -51.33
C PRO A 132 -8.03 -1.63 -52.72
N ARG A 133 -7.54 -0.68 -53.54
CA ARG A 133 -7.77 -0.73 -54.99
C ARG A 133 -6.52 -0.36 -55.79
N ARG A 134 -5.92 -1.40 -56.38
CA ARG A 134 -4.98 -1.34 -57.52
C ARG A 134 -5.65 -0.68 -58.73
N GLN A 135 -4.89 0.16 -59.45
CA GLN A 135 -4.69 0.24 -60.93
C GLN A 135 -4.00 1.58 -61.24
N GLN A 136 -2.71 1.59 -61.65
CA GLN A 136 -2.21 1.85 -63.04
C GLN A 136 -2.61 3.25 -63.57
N ALA A 137 -1.78 4.12 -64.15
CA ALA A 137 -0.60 3.93 -65.01
C ALA A 137 0.26 5.22 -65.14
N ALA A 138 1.40 5.05 -65.82
CA ALA A 138 2.48 5.98 -66.15
C ALA A 138 2.12 7.32 -66.83
N THR A 139 3.01 8.32 -66.64
CA THR A 139 3.77 9.12 -67.65
C THR A 139 4.73 10.04 -66.87
N ALA A 140 6.07 9.92 -66.93
CA ALA A 140 7.04 10.23 -67.99
C ALA A 140 7.19 11.72 -68.35
N LYS A 141 8.38 12.26 -68.00
CA LYS A 141 9.21 13.33 -68.62
C LYS A 141 8.82 14.82 -68.55
N GLU A 142 9.75 15.57 -67.95
CA GLU A 142 10.56 16.68 -68.51
C GLU A 142 9.86 17.96 -69.00
N ALA A 143 10.15 19.07 -68.32
CA ALA A 143 10.60 20.35 -68.88
C ALA A 143 11.28 21.18 -67.79
#